data_AF-A0A6J4HGD3-F1
#
_entry.id   AF-A0A6J4HGD3-F1
#
_cell.length_a   1.000
_cell.length_b   1.000
_cell.length_c   1.000
_cell.angle_alpha   90.00
_cell.angle_beta   90.00
_cell.angle_gamma   90.00
#
_symmetry.space_group_name_H-M   'P 1'
#
loop_
_entity.id
_entity.type
_entity.pdbx_description
1 polymer ?
#
loop_
_entity_poly.entity_id
_entity_poly.type
_entity_poly.pdbx_seq_one_letter_code
_entity_poly.pdbx_strand_id
1 'polypeptide(L)'
;MRTVLARFRFPSTDVCARTELYLRPLDDARYSMETGQVHLGPAGVVEFSTYFNAFSVGRWHRHTTLRHVAVAVQVSGSCRLEAVHQRLNRPPAVVACAEVAPSEPSWVELALPPVEVLDEGAVFLRISSLDAAVTVGGGRWETPDQPPHPVRLGVVITTFNRNDHVKSNIDRLACALAESPSYLDRLEILVVDNASNLELHTGDDLPLTVVASTNTGGAGGFTRGLMHFRGRPDISHVLFMDDDVTFDADIVFRTIQILSFARDPKLCIAGAMLTETTTTTEQFEAGGRFAKLAIYPTRAIGQGLDLLSWHDVQHAEHQDEDIDYGAWWYFAFPVDLTRENPIPAFLRGDDVCWGLMHAG
;
A
#
# COMPACT_ATOMS: atom_id res chain seq x y z
N MET A 1 13.94 -18.72 3.88
CA MET A 1 13.82 -17.29 4.29
C MET A 1 12.44 -16.85 3.87
N ARG A 2 11.70 -16.16 4.75
CA ARG A 2 10.33 -15.69 4.44
C ARG A 2 10.36 -14.29 3.85
N THR A 3 9.44 -14.04 2.96
CA THR A 3 9.28 -12.78 2.24
C THR A 3 8.17 -11.98 2.90
N VAL A 4 8.44 -10.75 3.34
CA VAL A 4 7.43 -9.86 3.92
C VAL A 4 6.55 -9.30 2.81
N LEU A 5 5.24 -9.46 2.91
CA LEU A 5 4.26 -8.98 1.92
C LEU A 5 3.73 -7.58 2.27
N ALA A 6 3.47 -7.34 3.55
CA ALA A 6 3.03 -6.06 4.09
C ALA A 6 3.28 -6.02 5.59
N ARG A 7 3.65 -4.85 6.13
CA ARG A 7 3.77 -4.65 7.58
C ARG A 7 2.49 -4.08 8.15
N PHE A 8 2.22 -4.39 9.42
CA PHE A 8 1.17 -3.70 10.14
C PHE A 8 1.58 -2.25 10.32
N ARG A 9 0.69 -1.34 9.94
CA ARG A 9 0.82 0.09 10.12
C ARG A 9 0.07 0.51 11.36
N PHE A 10 0.54 1.58 11.98
CA PHE A 10 -0.02 2.11 13.20
C PHE A 10 -0.23 3.61 13.05
N PRO A 11 -1.14 4.19 13.86
CA PRO A 11 -1.43 5.62 13.80
C PRO A 11 -0.16 6.45 14.03
N SER A 12 0.00 7.49 13.22
CA SER A 12 1.11 8.43 13.30
C SER A 12 0.61 9.85 13.07
N THR A 13 1.27 10.85 13.65
CA THR A 13 0.94 12.26 13.39
C THR A 13 1.41 12.73 12.01
N ASP A 14 2.31 11.97 11.39
CA ASP A 14 2.92 12.30 10.10
C ASP A 14 2.06 11.83 8.91
N VAL A 15 1.29 10.75 9.07
CA VAL A 15 0.43 10.20 8.02
C VAL A 15 -1.04 10.33 8.41
N CYS A 16 -1.48 9.63 9.45
CA CYS A 16 -2.84 9.73 9.95
C CYS A 16 -2.95 9.20 11.39
N ALA A 17 -3.51 10.01 12.29
CA ALA A 17 -3.67 9.65 13.70
C ALA A 17 -4.98 8.89 14.00
N ARG A 18 -5.83 8.66 12.98
CA ARG A 18 -7.12 7.96 13.15
C ARG A 18 -6.90 6.47 13.41
N THR A 19 -7.05 6.07 14.67
CA THR A 19 -6.69 4.72 15.13
C THR A 19 -7.41 3.61 14.38
N GLU A 20 -8.68 3.80 14.07
CA GLU A 20 -9.57 2.78 13.51
C GLU A 20 -9.29 2.44 12.04
N LEU A 21 -8.45 3.23 11.35
CA LEU A 21 -7.90 2.85 10.04
C LEU A 21 -6.81 1.77 10.14
N TYR A 22 -6.23 1.60 11.34
CA TYR A 22 -5.09 0.72 11.60
C TYR A 22 -5.44 -0.41 12.55
N LEU A 23 -6.10 -0.12 13.67
CA LEU A 23 -6.48 -1.13 14.66
C LEU A 23 -7.75 -0.74 15.41
N ARG A 24 -8.47 -1.74 15.94
CA ARG A 24 -9.66 -1.56 16.75
C ARG A 24 -9.38 -2.09 18.15
N PRO A 25 -9.07 -1.23 19.12
CA PRO A 25 -9.04 -1.65 20.51
C PRO A 25 -10.47 -1.90 20.99
N LEU A 26 -10.70 -3.07 21.57
CA LEU A 26 -11.95 -3.50 22.17
C LEU A 26 -11.68 -3.86 23.64
N ASP A 27 -12.69 -3.66 24.49
CA ASP A 27 -12.57 -3.92 25.93
C ASP A 27 -11.37 -3.17 26.56
N ASP A 28 -10.52 -3.83 27.36
CA ASP A 28 -9.35 -3.22 27.99
C ASP A 28 -8.12 -3.22 27.06
N ALA A 29 -8.24 -2.55 25.92
CA ALA A 29 -7.17 -2.38 24.94
C ALA A 29 -6.87 -0.91 24.66
N ARG A 30 -5.59 -0.57 24.47
CA ARG A 30 -5.18 0.79 24.08
C ARG A 30 -3.92 0.76 23.20
N TYR A 31 -3.84 1.71 22.28
CA TYR A 31 -2.63 1.99 21.53
C TYR A 31 -1.89 3.18 22.15
N SER A 32 -0.58 3.06 22.29
CA SER A 32 0.30 4.11 22.80
C SER A 32 1.13 4.68 21.65
N MET A 33 0.85 5.93 21.27
CA MET A 33 1.63 6.66 20.25
C MET A 33 3.09 6.87 20.68
N GLU A 34 3.35 6.99 21.98
CA GLU A 34 4.70 7.22 22.53
C GLU A 34 5.59 6.00 22.35
N THR A 35 5.05 4.80 22.59
CA THR A 35 5.82 3.55 22.51
C THR A 35 5.64 2.83 21.17
N GLY A 36 4.63 3.20 20.37
CA GLY A 36 4.27 2.49 19.14
C GLY A 36 3.69 1.09 19.40
N GLN A 37 3.13 0.85 20.59
CA GLN A 37 2.68 -0.47 21.03
C GLN A 37 1.19 -0.50 21.37
N VAL A 38 0.57 -1.66 21.19
CA VAL A 38 -0.77 -1.94 21.71
C VAL A 38 -0.62 -2.66 23.05
N HIS A 39 -1.34 -2.21 24.06
CA HIS A 39 -1.41 -2.83 25.38
C HIS A 39 -2.82 -3.35 25.62
N LEU A 40 -2.92 -4.62 25.98
CA LEU A 40 -4.15 -5.29 26.40
C LEU A 40 -4.04 -5.55 27.90
N GLY A 41 -4.97 -5.05 28.69
CA GLY A 41 -5.18 -5.50 30.06
C GLY A 41 -5.96 -6.82 30.09
N PRO A 42 -6.37 -7.30 31.28
CA PRO A 42 -7.15 -8.53 31.40
C PRO A 42 -8.44 -8.49 30.56
N ALA A 43 -8.69 -9.53 29.77
CA ALA A 43 -9.78 -9.62 28.79
C ALA A 43 -9.77 -8.54 27.68
N GLY A 44 -8.69 -7.76 27.54
CA GLY A 44 -8.51 -6.83 26.43
C GLY A 44 -8.38 -7.51 25.08
N VAL A 45 -8.95 -6.91 24.04
CA VAL A 45 -8.93 -7.45 22.68
C VAL A 45 -8.50 -6.36 21.70
N VAL A 46 -7.65 -6.68 20.74
CA VAL A 46 -7.39 -5.81 19.58
C VAL A 46 -7.67 -6.58 18.30
N GLU A 47 -8.39 -5.93 17.38
CA GLU A 47 -8.59 -6.42 16.02
C GLU A 47 -7.88 -5.54 15.01
N PHE A 48 -7.37 -6.19 13.96
CA PHE A 48 -6.80 -5.54 12.78
C PHE A 48 -7.76 -5.65 11.58
N SER A 49 -9.08 -5.67 11.86
CA SER A 49 -10.19 -5.61 10.88
C SER A 49 -10.31 -4.19 10.31
N THR A 50 -9.24 -3.74 9.66
CA THR A 50 -9.01 -2.34 9.28
C THR A 50 -8.38 -2.25 7.89
N TYR A 51 -8.54 -1.09 7.26
CA TYR A 51 -8.13 -0.85 5.87
C TYR A 51 -6.63 -1.08 5.65
N PHE A 52 -5.77 -0.60 6.54
CA PHE A 52 -4.32 -0.70 6.34
C PHE A 52 -3.75 -2.08 6.68
N ASN A 53 -4.38 -2.84 7.59
CA ASN A 53 -3.76 -4.03 8.17
C ASN A 53 -4.42 -5.36 7.78
N ALA A 54 -5.64 -5.36 7.23
CA ALA A 54 -6.24 -6.57 6.71
C ALA A 54 -5.49 -7.08 5.47
N PHE A 55 -5.40 -8.41 5.34
CA PHE A 55 -4.87 -9.08 4.16
C PHE A 55 -5.97 -9.31 3.14
N SER A 56 -5.81 -8.71 1.96
CA SER A 56 -6.75 -8.86 0.83
C SER A 56 -6.60 -10.22 0.13
N VAL A 57 -7.28 -11.25 0.64
CA VAL A 57 -7.25 -12.58 0.00
C VAL A 57 -7.67 -12.48 -1.46
N GLY A 58 -8.79 -11.80 -1.74
CA GLY A 58 -9.34 -11.72 -3.08
C GLY A 58 -8.37 -11.14 -4.11
N ARG A 59 -7.72 -10.01 -3.81
CA ARG A 59 -6.81 -9.35 -4.76
C ARG A 59 -5.54 -10.18 -4.98
N TRP A 60 -4.94 -10.69 -3.90
CA TRP A 60 -3.76 -11.56 -4.01
C TRP A 60 -4.09 -12.85 -4.77
N HIS A 61 -5.24 -13.47 -4.52
CA HIS A 61 -5.67 -14.69 -5.22
C HIS A 61 -5.92 -14.43 -6.71
N ARG A 62 -6.57 -13.32 -7.07
CA ARG A 62 -6.96 -13.02 -8.45
C ARG A 62 -5.77 -12.57 -9.31
N HIS A 63 -4.84 -11.78 -8.76
CA HIS A 63 -3.81 -11.11 -9.57
C HIS A 63 -2.40 -11.68 -9.43
N THR A 64 -2.15 -12.55 -8.45
CA THR A 64 -0.78 -13.02 -8.13
C THR A 64 -0.66 -14.54 -8.12
N THR A 65 0.58 -15.04 -8.08
CA THR A 65 0.93 -16.46 -7.98
C THR A 65 1.08 -16.93 -6.53
N LEU A 66 0.85 -16.05 -5.56
CA LEU A 66 0.99 -16.31 -4.12
C LEU A 66 0.03 -17.41 -3.65
N ARG A 67 0.54 -18.38 -2.88
CA ARG A 67 -0.24 -19.52 -2.38
C ARG A 67 -0.29 -19.59 -0.87
N HIS A 68 0.84 -19.40 -0.21
CA HIS A 68 0.97 -19.57 1.23
C HIS A 68 1.18 -18.23 1.91
N VAL A 69 0.44 -17.97 2.98
CA VAL A 69 0.54 -16.75 3.76
C VAL A 69 0.53 -17.11 5.24
N ALA A 70 1.32 -16.38 6.02
CA ALA A 70 1.25 -16.37 7.46
C ALA A 70 1.20 -14.94 7.98
N VAL A 71 0.62 -14.76 9.16
CA VAL A 71 0.80 -13.55 9.95
C VAL A 71 1.86 -13.82 11.01
N ALA A 72 2.88 -12.98 11.05
CA ALA A 72 3.84 -12.93 12.14
C ALA A 72 3.53 -11.70 13.00
N VAL A 73 3.45 -11.88 14.31
CA VAL A 73 3.14 -10.82 15.26
C VAL A 73 4.14 -10.83 16.42
N GLN A 74 4.62 -9.66 16.83
CA GLN A 74 5.49 -9.53 17.99
C GLN A 74 4.63 -9.33 19.23
N VAL A 75 4.67 -10.28 20.17
CA VAL A 75 3.87 -10.24 21.40
C VAL A 75 4.68 -10.63 22.63
N SER A 76 4.28 -10.12 23.79
CA SER A 76 4.72 -10.56 25.13
C SER A 76 3.52 -10.66 26.06
N GLY A 77 3.44 -11.71 26.87
CA GLY A 77 2.28 -12.01 27.72
C GLY A 77 1.42 -13.16 27.19
N SER A 78 0.49 -13.64 28.00
CA SER A 78 -0.40 -14.76 27.67
C SER A 78 -1.58 -14.30 26.82
N CYS A 79 -1.65 -14.71 25.56
CA CYS A 79 -2.67 -14.30 24.61
C CYS A 79 -3.13 -15.41 23.66
N ARG A 80 -4.31 -15.22 23.10
CA ARG A 80 -4.84 -15.99 21.98
C ARG A 80 -4.76 -15.15 20.71
N LEU A 81 -4.19 -15.74 19.67
CA LEU A 81 -4.08 -15.19 18.32
C LEU A 81 -5.09 -15.90 17.42
N GLU A 82 -5.90 -15.14 16.70
CA GLU A 82 -6.86 -15.67 15.73
C GLU A 82 -6.70 -14.97 14.38
N ALA A 83 -6.49 -15.75 13.32
CA ALA A 83 -6.68 -15.25 11.96
C ALA A 83 -8.15 -15.44 11.59
N VAL A 84 -8.85 -14.32 11.36
CA VAL A 84 -10.28 -14.30 11.08
C VAL A 84 -10.48 -13.96 9.62
N HIS A 85 -11.06 -14.89 8.87
CA HIS A 85 -11.44 -14.71 7.48
C HIS A 85 -12.87 -14.21 7.40
N GLN A 86 -13.11 -13.17 6.60
CA GLN A 86 -14.44 -12.67 6.34
C GLN A 86 -14.63 -12.30 4.87
N ARG A 87 -15.77 -12.72 4.33
CA ARG A 87 -16.24 -12.37 3.00
C ARG A 87 -17.40 -11.39 3.15
N LEU A 88 -17.55 -10.50 2.17
CA LEU A 88 -18.63 -9.52 2.15
C LEU A 88 -19.99 -10.21 2.33
N ASN A 89 -20.82 -9.66 3.22
CA ASN A 89 -22.15 -10.20 3.56
C ASN A 89 -22.17 -11.65 4.08
N ARG A 90 -21.03 -12.18 4.56
CA ARG A 90 -20.94 -13.48 5.23
C ARG A 90 -20.43 -13.35 6.66
N PRO A 91 -20.82 -14.27 7.57
CA PRO A 91 -20.28 -14.27 8.92
C PRO A 91 -18.77 -14.55 8.91
N PRO A 92 -18.02 -13.97 9.86
CA PRO A 92 -16.58 -14.24 10.00
C PRO A 92 -16.33 -15.69 10.45
N ALA A 93 -15.19 -16.24 10.04
CA ALA A 93 -14.72 -17.56 10.45
C ALA A 93 -13.27 -17.51 10.91
N VAL A 94 -12.96 -18.13 12.06
CA VAL A 94 -11.57 -18.32 12.49
C VAL A 94 -10.95 -19.43 11.65
N VAL A 95 -9.89 -19.10 10.91
CA VAL A 95 -9.23 -20.02 9.98
C VAL A 95 -7.89 -20.52 10.48
N ALA A 96 -7.31 -19.85 11.47
CA ALA A 96 -6.15 -20.31 12.22
C ALA A 96 -6.20 -19.71 13.63
N CYS A 97 -5.70 -20.46 14.62
CA CYS A 97 -5.67 -20.02 16.02
C CYS A 97 -4.44 -20.58 16.73
N ALA A 98 -3.87 -19.80 17.65
CA ALA A 98 -2.82 -20.24 18.57
C ALA A 98 -2.94 -19.53 19.91
N GLU A 99 -2.66 -20.24 21.01
CA GLU A 99 -2.47 -19.64 22.33
C GLU A 99 -0.98 -19.65 22.66
N VAL A 100 -0.46 -18.52 23.10
CA VAL A 100 0.97 -18.32 23.34
C VAL A 100 1.19 -17.50 24.61
N ALA A 101 2.31 -17.75 25.30
CA ALA A 101 2.68 -17.01 26.50
C ALA A 101 4.18 -16.67 26.54
N PRO A 102 4.71 -15.91 25.55
CA PRO A 102 6.10 -15.49 25.56
C PRO A 102 6.39 -14.55 26.74
N SER A 103 7.46 -14.83 27.48
CA SER A 103 7.90 -14.01 28.62
C SER A 103 8.54 -12.69 28.21
N GLU A 104 9.07 -12.62 26.99
CA GLU A 104 9.71 -11.44 26.39
C GLU A 104 9.15 -11.19 24.98
N PRO A 105 9.25 -9.97 24.42
CA PRO A 105 8.75 -9.65 23.09
C PRO A 105 9.29 -10.61 22.01
N SER A 106 8.40 -11.47 21.51
CA SER A 106 8.76 -12.56 20.60
C SER A 106 7.86 -12.57 19.37
N TRP A 107 8.43 -12.89 18.22
CA TRP A 107 7.65 -13.11 17.00
C TRP A 107 6.99 -14.47 17.04
N VAL A 108 5.67 -14.48 16.97
CA VAL A 108 4.83 -15.66 16.86
C VAL A 108 4.19 -15.68 15.48
N GLU A 109 4.22 -16.83 14.83
CA GLU A 109 3.68 -17.01 13.50
C GLU A 109 2.39 -17.85 13.53
N LEU A 110 1.42 -17.44 12.73
CA LEU A 110 0.19 -18.18 12.49
C LEU A 110 0.01 -18.37 10.97
N ALA A 111 0.20 -19.60 10.51
CA ALA A 111 0.00 -19.97 9.11
C ALA A 111 -1.50 -19.99 8.77
N LEU A 112 -1.85 -19.39 7.63
CA LEU A 112 -3.21 -19.43 7.11
C LEU A 112 -3.44 -20.67 6.24
N PRO A 113 -4.70 -21.08 6.01
CA PRO A 113 -5.02 -21.94 4.88
C PRO A 113 -4.50 -21.31 3.56
N PRO A 114 -4.19 -22.13 2.54
CA PRO A 114 -3.78 -21.63 1.24
C PRO A 114 -4.74 -20.58 0.69
N VAL A 115 -4.20 -19.56 0.02
CA VAL A 115 -4.96 -18.43 -0.53
C VAL A 115 -6.10 -18.91 -1.44
N GLU A 116 -5.87 -19.97 -2.23
CA GLU A 116 -6.90 -20.60 -3.09
C GLU A 116 -8.08 -21.21 -2.31
N VAL A 117 -7.86 -21.68 -1.08
CA VAL A 117 -8.91 -22.24 -0.21
C VAL A 117 -9.72 -21.11 0.43
N LEU A 118 -9.06 -19.99 0.74
CA LEU A 118 -9.72 -18.79 1.23
C LEU A 118 -10.51 -18.08 0.12
N ASP A 119 -10.03 -18.16 -1.14
CA ASP A 119 -10.67 -17.73 -2.38
C ASP A 119 -10.90 -16.20 -2.52
N GLU A 120 -11.74 -15.61 -1.67
CA GLU A 120 -12.12 -14.20 -1.73
C GLU A 120 -12.21 -13.56 -0.32
N GLY A 121 -12.50 -12.26 -0.25
CA GLY A 121 -12.62 -11.52 1.01
C GLY A 121 -11.27 -11.12 1.60
N ALA A 122 -11.24 -10.96 2.92
CA ALA A 122 -10.06 -10.51 3.65
C ALA A 122 -9.83 -11.32 4.94
N VAL A 123 -8.57 -11.41 5.35
CA VAL A 123 -8.18 -11.97 6.65
C VAL A 123 -7.61 -10.87 7.53
N PHE A 124 -8.04 -10.82 8.78
CA PHE A 124 -7.46 -9.94 9.78
C PHE A 124 -7.00 -10.72 11.02
N LEU A 125 -6.09 -10.13 11.79
CA LEU A 125 -5.64 -10.69 13.07
C LEU A 125 -6.52 -10.15 14.20
N ARG A 126 -6.97 -11.03 15.09
CA ARG A 126 -7.51 -10.70 16.41
C ARG A 126 -6.56 -11.23 17.48
N ILE A 127 -6.29 -10.41 18.50
CA ILE A 127 -5.46 -10.78 19.65
C ILE A 127 -6.29 -10.52 20.90
N SER A 128 -6.47 -11.55 21.72
CA SER A 128 -7.17 -11.45 23.00
C SER A 128 -6.20 -11.81 24.12
N SER A 129 -6.16 -11.01 25.17
CA SER A 129 -5.45 -11.40 26.39
C SER A 129 -6.19 -12.54 27.08
N LEU A 130 -5.42 -13.43 27.72
CA LEU A 130 -5.97 -14.49 28.56
C LEU A 130 -5.97 -14.00 30.01
N ASP A 131 -4.95 -14.36 30.79
CA ASP A 131 -4.94 -14.13 32.25
C ASP A 131 -4.14 -12.91 32.70
N ALA A 132 -3.34 -12.31 31.80
CA ALA A 132 -2.38 -11.26 32.14
C ALA A 132 -2.32 -10.17 31.06
N ALA A 133 -1.66 -9.07 31.38
CA ALA A 133 -1.42 -8.01 30.42
C ALA A 133 -0.57 -8.52 29.24
N VAL A 134 -0.92 -8.06 28.04
CA VAL A 134 -0.25 -8.40 26.79
C VAL A 134 0.21 -7.13 26.10
N THR A 135 1.41 -7.15 25.55
CA THR A 135 1.91 -6.08 24.69
C THR A 135 2.09 -6.63 23.27
N VAL A 136 1.62 -5.87 22.29
CA VAL A 136 1.80 -6.14 20.86
C VAL A 136 2.70 -5.06 20.28
N GLY A 137 3.85 -5.45 19.77
CA GLY A 137 4.87 -4.53 19.24
C GLY A 137 4.79 -4.28 17.74
N GLY A 138 4.11 -5.16 17.00
CA GLY A 138 3.99 -5.05 15.55
C GLY A 138 3.50 -6.34 14.93
N GLY A 139 3.23 -6.28 13.62
CA GLY A 139 2.79 -7.42 12.85
C GLY A 139 3.24 -7.31 11.41
N ARG A 140 3.21 -8.42 10.68
CA ARG A 140 3.44 -8.46 9.24
C ARG A 140 2.79 -9.68 8.62
N TRP A 141 2.31 -9.50 7.40
CA TRP A 141 1.96 -10.59 6.51
C TRP A 141 3.24 -11.04 5.80
N GLU A 142 3.48 -12.34 5.78
CA GLU A 142 4.66 -12.92 5.15
C GLU A 142 4.34 -14.23 4.45
N THR A 143 5.22 -14.64 3.55
CA THR A 143 5.07 -15.88 2.79
C THR A 143 6.38 -16.66 2.76
N PRO A 144 6.32 -18.00 2.80
CA PRO A 144 7.45 -18.85 2.44
C PRO A 144 7.68 -18.90 0.92
N ASP A 145 6.70 -18.52 0.11
CA ASP A 145 6.79 -18.55 -1.35
C ASP A 145 7.88 -17.58 -1.82
N GLN A 146 8.60 -17.98 -2.87
CA GLN A 146 9.61 -17.14 -3.48
C GLN A 146 8.99 -16.32 -4.61
N PRO A 147 9.25 -15.01 -4.69
CA PRO A 147 8.73 -14.19 -5.76
C PRO A 147 9.26 -14.68 -7.12
N PRO A 148 8.38 -14.99 -8.10
CA PRO A 148 8.81 -15.46 -9.43
C PRO A 148 9.51 -14.38 -10.26
N HIS A 149 9.28 -13.10 -9.97
CA HIS A 149 9.77 -11.99 -10.78
C HIS A 149 10.67 -11.06 -9.96
N PRO A 150 11.91 -10.79 -10.41
CA PRO A 150 12.70 -9.72 -9.83
C PRO A 150 12.08 -8.38 -10.21
N VAL A 151 11.59 -7.64 -9.21
CA VAL A 151 11.08 -6.28 -9.40
C VAL A 151 12.07 -5.28 -8.84
N ARG A 152 12.49 -4.38 -9.73
CA ARG A 152 13.09 -3.08 -9.40
C ARG A 152 12.19 -1.96 -9.94
N LEU A 153 11.82 -1.03 -9.07
CA LEU A 153 10.79 -0.02 -9.32
C LEU A 153 11.40 1.38 -9.45
N GLY A 154 11.17 2.05 -10.59
CA GLY A 154 11.49 3.47 -10.77
C GLY A 154 10.35 4.36 -10.29
N VAL A 155 10.50 5.03 -9.15
CA VAL A 155 9.51 5.98 -8.62
C VAL A 155 9.73 7.34 -9.28
N VAL A 156 8.68 7.92 -9.86
CA VAL A 156 8.70 9.24 -10.49
C VAL A 156 7.77 10.17 -9.72
N ILE A 157 8.34 11.22 -9.15
CA ILE A 157 7.62 12.32 -8.51
C ILE A 157 7.79 13.58 -9.35
N THR A 158 6.69 14.13 -9.85
CA THR A 158 6.72 15.40 -10.59
C THR A 158 6.37 16.54 -9.65
N THR A 159 7.14 17.64 -9.67
CA THR A 159 6.88 18.80 -8.81
C THR A 159 6.99 20.13 -9.53
N PHE A 160 6.23 21.13 -9.05
CA PHE A 160 6.35 22.54 -9.45
C PHE A 160 6.04 23.46 -8.26
N ASN A 161 7.08 24.09 -7.68
CA ASN A 161 6.97 25.01 -6.54
C ASN A 161 6.32 24.41 -5.27
N ARG A 162 6.54 23.11 -4.99
CA ARG A 162 6.02 22.42 -3.78
C ARG A 162 7.13 21.71 -2.99
N ASN A 163 8.25 22.40 -2.85
CA ASN A 163 9.48 21.83 -2.31
C ASN A 163 9.30 21.17 -0.93
N ASP A 164 8.48 21.73 -0.04
CA ASP A 164 8.25 21.18 1.29
C ASP A 164 7.51 19.84 1.27
N HIS A 165 6.52 19.68 0.37
CA HIS A 165 5.79 18.42 0.21
C HIS A 165 6.70 17.32 -0.34
N VAL A 166 7.49 17.64 -1.37
CA VAL A 166 8.49 16.72 -1.93
C VAL A 166 9.49 16.30 -0.86
N LYS A 167 10.07 17.26 -0.12
CA LYS A 167 11.03 16.97 0.97
C LYS A 167 10.43 16.02 2.00
N SER A 168 9.22 16.31 2.47
CA SER A 168 8.52 15.47 3.43
C SER A 168 8.29 14.04 2.91
N ASN A 169 7.91 13.89 1.63
CA ASN A 169 7.73 12.57 1.01
C ASN A 169 9.05 11.81 0.81
N ILE A 170 10.13 12.50 0.44
CA ILE A 170 11.48 11.92 0.36
C ILE A 170 11.97 11.48 1.75
N ASP A 171 11.75 12.28 2.79
CA ASP A 171 12.14 11.94 4.17
C ASP A 171 11.41 10.68 4.66
N ARG A 172 10.11 10.55 4.38
CA ARG A 172 9.32 9.35 4.69
C ARG A 172 9.87 8.10 3.99
N LEU A 173 10.18 8.21 2.70
CA LEU A 173 10.78 7.11 1.93
C LEU A 173 12.18 6.75 2.46
N ALA A 174 13.00 7.75 2.80
CA ALA A 174 14.32 7.53 3.37
C ALA A 174 14.25 6.81 4.73
N CYS A 175 13.33 7.21 5.61
CA CYS A 175 13.10 6.52 6.89
C CYS A 175 12.68 5.06 6.68
N ALA A 176 11.72 4.81 5.80
CA ALA A 176 11.25 3.45 5.53
C ALA A 176 12.33 2.55 4.89
N LEU A 177 13.20 3.11 4.05
CA LEU A 177 14.36 2.43 3.47
C LEU A 177 15.42 2.11 4.52
N ALA A 178 15.68 3.03 5.46
CA ALA A 178 16.59 2.78 6.57
C ALA A 178 16.10 1.63 7.47
N GLU A 179 14.79 1.54 7.69
CA GLU A 179 14.16 0.42 8.41
C GLU A 179 14.11 -0.88 7.59
N SER A 180 14.19 -0.78 6.26
CA SER A 180 14.12 -1.92 5.34
C SER A 180 15.21 -1.90 4.26
N PRO A 181 16.51 -2.02 4.62
CA PRO A 181 17.62 -1.86 3.68
C PRO A 181 17.58 -2.83 2.48
N SER A 182 16.87 -3.96 2.61
CA SER A 182 16.67 -4.93 1.51
C SER A 182 15.93 -4.35 0.29
N TYR A 183 15.32 -3.17 0.41
CA TYR A 183 14.66 -2.49 -0.70
C TYR A 183 15.52 -1.42 -1.39
N LEU A 184 16.70 -1.08 -0.85
CA LEU A 184 17.59 -0.07 -1.45
C LEU A 184 17.96 -0.42 -2.90
N ASP A 185 18.29 -1.69 -3.16
CA ASP A 185 18.61 -2.16 -4.52
C ASP A 185 17.37 -2.47 -5.39
N ARG A 186 16.17 -2.34 -4.82
CA ARG A 186 14.90 -2.67 -5.47
C ARG A 186 14.10 -1.45 -5.90
N LEU A 187 14.59 -0.24 -5.64
CA LEU A 187 13.93 0.97 -6.07
C LEU A 187 14.92 2.07 -6.45
N GLU A 188 14.47 2.97 -7.30
CA GLU A 188 15.19 4.19 -7.66
C GLU A 188 14.18 5.34 -7.73
N ILE A 189 14.48 6.45 -7.06
CA ILE A 189 13.59 7.60 -6.94
C ILE A 189 14.09 8.69 -7.88
N LEU A 190 13.19 9.23 -8.69
CA LEU A 190 13.43 10.34 -9.57
C LEU A 190 12.44 11.45 -9.27
N VAL A 191 12.95 12.62 -8.90
CA VAL A 191 12.15 13.85 -8.82
C VAL A 191 12.35 14.67 -10.07
N VAL A 192 11.28 14.92 -10.81
CA VAL A 192 11.27 15.84 -11.96
C VAL A 192 10.79 17.20 -11.48
N ASP A 193 11.73 18.13 -11.34
CA ASP A 193 11.47 19.49 -10.89
C ASP A 193 11.20 20.42 -12.08
N ASN A 194 9.92 20.65 -12.35
CA ASN A 194 9.45 21.54 -13.42
C ASN A 194 9.63 23.03 -13.11
N ALA A 195 10.00 23.38 -11.88
CA ALA A 195 10.31 24.77 -11.48
C ALA A 195 11.83 25.05 -11.49
N SER A 196 12.66 24.01 -11.54
CA SER A 196 14.13 24.08 -11.52
C SER A 196 14.67 24.90 -10.33
N ASN A 197 14.03 24.76 -9.17
CA ASN A 197 14.36 25.47 -7.93
C ASN A 197 14.35 24.56 -6.68
N LEU A 198 14.30 23.25 -6.88
CA LEU A 198 14.32 22.27 -5.81
C LEU A 198 15.75 21.97 -5.40
N GLU A 199 16.06 22.29 -4.14
CA GLU A 199 17.29 21.86 -3.48
C GLU A 199 16.95 20.71 -2.52
N LEU A 200 17.42 19.51 -2.87
CA LEU A 200 17.37 18.33 -2.03
C LEU A 200 18.80 17.91 -1.68
N HIS A 201 19.10 17.94 -0.38
CA HIS A 201 20.32 17.33 0.15
C HIS A 201 19.92 15.98 0.70
N THR A 202 20.32 14.90 0.05
CA THR A 202 20.13 13.55 0.56
C THR A 202 21.47 12.94 0.91
N GLY A 203 21.51 12.11 1.95
CA GLY A 203 22.69 11.32 2.24
C GLY A 203 23.07 10.45 1.05
N ASP A 204 24.35 10.12 0.91
CA ASP A 204 24.93 9.43 -0.25
C ASP A 204 24.29 8.05 -0.54
N ASP A 205 23.56 7.49 0.42
CA ASP A 205 22.99 6.13 0.36
C ASP A 205 21.56 6.05 -0.19
N LEU A 206 20.86 7.18 -0.38
CA LEU A 206 19.50 7.16 -0.93
C LEU A 206 19.56 7.07 -2.47
N PRO A 207 18.85 6.13 -3.14
CA PRO A 207 18.85 6.01 -4.59
C PRO A 207 17.95 7.09 -5.22
N LEU A 208 18.27 8.36 -4.99
CA LEU A 208 17.51 9.53 -5.44
C LEU A 208 18.27 10.31 -6.51
N THR A 209 17.57 10.70 -7.57
CA THR A 209 18.02 11.67 -8.56
C THR A 209 17.02 12.79 -8.70
N VAL A 210 17.49 14.04 -8.80
CA VAL A 210 16.67 15.21 -9.13
C VAL A 210 17.02 15.70 -10.52
N VAL A 211 16.02 15.87 -11.38
CA VAL A 211 16.17 16.38 -12.74
C VAL A 211 15.40 17.69 -12.87
N ALA A 212 16.15 18.77 -13.12
CA ALA A 212 15.58 20.04 -13.52
C ALA A 212 14.91 19.94 -14.90
N SER A 213 13.72 20.50 -15.03
CA SER A 213 12.90 20.50 -16.23
C SER A 213 12.22 21.86 -16.42
N THR A 214 11.89 22.22 -17.66
CA THR A 214 10.98 23.34 -17.92
C THR A 214 9.55 22.94 -17.55
N ASN A 215 8.71 23.93 -17.22
CA ASN A 215 7.32 23.65 -16.92
C ASN A 215 6.55 23.13 -18.14
N THR A 216 6.33 21.82 -18.15
CA THR A 216 5.59 21.09 -19.18
C THR A 216 4.29 20.49 -18.62
N GLY A 217 3.85 20.98 -17.47
CA GLY A 217 2.68 20.47 -16.77
C GLY A 217 2.91 19.08 -16.15
N GLY A 218 1.83 18.47 -15.64
CA GLY A 218 1.88 17.15 -15.01
C GLY A 218 2.32 16.06 -15.99
N ALA A 219 1.64 15.99 -17.14
CA ALA A 219 1.94 14.98 -18.15
C ALA A 219 3.39 15.04 -18.66
N GLY A 220 3.90 16.26 -18.86
CA GLY A 220 5.29 16.46 -19.29
C GLY A 220 6.30 15.99 -18.26
N GLY A 221 6.07 16.26 -16.97
CA GLY A 221 6.94 15.81 -15.89
C GLY A 221 6.95 14.28 -15.74
N PHE A 222 5.77 13.65 -15.71
CA PHE A 222 5.67 12.18 -15.66
C PHE A 222 6.27 11.52 -16.90
N THR A 223 6.05 12.08 -18.09
CA THR A 223 6.67 11.62 -19.34
C THR A 223 8.19 11.72 -19.27
N ARG A 224 8.73 12.84 -18.75
CA ARG A 224 10.18 13.02 -18.56
C ARG A 224 10.77 11.95 -17.64
N GLY A 225 10.05 11.59 -16.58
CA GLY A 225 10.47 10.53 -15.67
C GLY A 225 10.36 9.13 -16.28
N LEU A 226 9.29 8.84 -17.02
CA LEU A 226 9.17 7.60 -17.78
C LEU A 226 10.32 7.43 -18.77
N MET A 227 10.67 8.49 -19.51
CA MET A 227 11.80 8.48 -20.44
C MET A 227 13.16 8.27 -19.75
N HIS A 228 13.30 8.65 -18.48
CA HIS A 228 14.53 8.42 -17.71
C HIS A 228 14.74 6.92 -17.42
N PHE A 229 13.67 6.20 -17.12
CA PHE A 229 13.75 4.77 -16.80
C PHE A 229 13.59 3.86 -18.03
N ARG A 230 12.92 4.31 -19.08
CA ARG A 230 12.64 3.50 -20.27
C ARG A 230 13.90 3.02 -20.97
N GLY A 231 13.92 1.74 -21.35
CA GLY A 231 15.06 1.11 -22.03
C GLY A 231 16.22 0.72 -21.11
N ARG A 232 16.11 0.98 -19.80
CA ARG A 232 17.06 0.47 -18.79
C ARG A 232 16.71 -0.98 -18.44
N PRO A 233 17.61 -1.95 -18.66
CA PRO A 233 17.31 -3.36 -18.46
C PRO A 233 17.18 -3.76 -16.98
N ASP A 234 17.64 -2.90 -16.07
CA ASP A 234 17.60 -3.10 -14.63
C ASP A 234 16.29 -2.58 -13.99
N ILE A 235 15.50 -1.77 -14.68
CA ILE A 235 14.22 -1.27 -14.19
C ILE A 235 13.09 -2.06 -14.83
N SER A 236 12.24 -2.67 -14.00
CA SER A 236 11.15 -3.53 -14.46
C SER A 236 9.81 -2.79 -14.55
N HIS A 237 9.58 -1.85 -13.62
CA HIS A 237 8.33 -1.14 -13.44
C HIS A 237 8.63 0.31 -13.11
N VAL A 238 7.65 1.18 -13.38
CA VAL A 238 7.65 2.56 -12.89
C VAL A 238 6.44 2.78 -12.00
N LEU A 239 6.56 3.69 -11.03
CA LEU A 239 5.49 4.15 -10.17
C LEU A 239 5.42 5.67 -10.27
N PHE A 240 4.31 6.19 -10.78
CA PHE A 240 4.01 7.62 -10.75
C PHE A 240 3.39 7.99 -9.41
N MET A 241 3.86 9.10 -8.83
CA MET A 241 3.33 9.67 -7.60
C MET A 241 3.26 11.20 -7.71
N ASP A 242 2.21 11.79 -7.15
CA ASP A 242 2.13 13.24 -6.98
C ASP A 242 3.06 13.70 -5.85
N ASP A 243 3.39 14.99 -5.85
CA ASP A 243 4.28 15.58 -4.84
C ASP A 243 3.56 15.97 -3.55
N ASP A 244 2.26 16.27 -3.61
CA ASP A 244 1.43 16.76 -2.51
C ASP A 244 0.49 15.71 -1.90
N VAL A 245 0.76 14.42 -2.12
CA VAL A 245 0.07 13.32 -1.42
C VAL A 245 0.78 12.95 -0.13
N THR A 246 0.00 12.71 0.92
CA THR A 246 0.49 12.10 2.17
C THR A 246 0.28 10.59 2.11
N PHE A 247 1.34 9.80 2.32
CA PHE A 247 1.28 8.33 2.25
C PHE A 247 2.18 7.66 3.28
N ASP A 248 1.85 6.40 3.59
CA ASP A 248 2.74 5.51 4.33
C ASP A 248 3.72 4.83 3.36
N ALA A 249 5.01 5.04 3.55
CA ALA A 249 6.04 4.55 2.62
C ALA A 249 6.09 3.02 2.43
N ASP A 250 5.55 2.21 3.36
CA ASP A 250 5.44 0.75 3.19
C ASP A 250 4.55 0.39 1.98
N ILE A 251 3.69 1.30 1.51
CA ILE A 251 2.89 1.10 0.28
C ILE A 251 3.77 0.84 -0.94
N VAL A 252 4.93 1.49 -1.05
CA VAL A 252 5.88 1.28 -2.15
C VAL A 252 6.46 -0.13 -2.10
N PHE A 253 6.77 -0.62 -0.89
CA PHE A 253 7.24 -1.99 -0.70
C PHE A 253 6.12 -2.99 -1.02
N ARG A 254 4.90 -2.75 -0.56
CA ARG A 254 3.74 -3.59 -0.90
C ARG A 254 3.50 -3.66 -2.41
N THR A 255 3.62 -2.55 -3.12
CA THR A 255 3.56 -2.49 -4.60
C THR A 255 4.62 -3.37 -5.23
N ILE A 256 5.89 -3.26 -4.80
CA ILE A 256 6.97 -4.13 -5.25
C ILE A 256 6.62 -5.60 -5.04
N GLN A 257 6.05 -5.96 -3.87
CA GLN A 257 5.72 -7.35 -3.56
C GLN A 257 4.56 -7.89 -4.41
N ILE A 258 3.48 -7.12 -4.60
CA ILE A 258 2.37 -7.52 -5.48
C ILE A 258 2.90 -7.78 -6.90
N LEU A 259 3.70 -6.86 -7.44
CA LEU A 259 4.31 -7.00 -8.78
C LEU A 259 5.27 -8.18 -8.86
N SER A 260 6.02 -8.46 -7.77
CA SER A 260 6.96 -9.58 -7.73
C SER A 260 6.28 -10.95 -7.82
N PHE A 261 5.01 -11.02 -7.40
CA PHE A 261 4.16 -12.21 -7.51
C PHE A 261 3.14 -12.11 -8.64
N ALA A 262 3.15 -11.05 -9.47
CA ALA A 262 2.14 -10.84 -10.50
C ALA A 262 1.98 -12.06 -11.40
N ARG A 263 0.73 -12.44 -11.67
CA ARG A 263 0.41 -13.53 -12.60
C ARG A 263 0.47 -13.06 -14.05
N ASP A 264 -0.01 -11.85 -14.29
CA ASP A 264 0.10 -11.18 -15.59
C ASP A 264 1.32 -10.25 -15.57
N PRO A 265 2.30 -10.40 -16.48
CA PRO A 265 3.43 -9.46 -16.59
C PRO A 265 3.01 -8.03 -16.95
N LYS A 266 1.76 -7.80 -17.38
CA LYS A 266 1.19 -6.49 -17.67
C LYS A 266 0.42 -5.87 -16.50
N LEU A 267 0.38 -6.55 -15.34
CA LEU A 267 -0.36 -6.07 -14.17
C LEU A 267 0.05 -4.63 -13.82
N CYS A 268 -0.94 -3.75 -13.76
CA CYS A 268 -0.80 -2.38 -13.28
C CYS A 268 -1.47 -2.26 -11.90
N ILE A 269 -1.02 -1.30 -11.09
CA ILE A 269 -1.54 -1.05 -9.74
C ILE A 269 -1.96 0.42 -9.65
N ALA A 270 -3.25 0.66 -9.44
CA ALA A 270 -3.79 1.96 -9.06
C ALA A 270 -3.93 2.01 -7.53
N GLY A 271 -3.25 2.97 -6.89
CA GLY A 271 -3.40 3.23 -5.46
C GLY A 271 -4.71 3.97 -5.20
N ALA A 272 -5.46 3.52 -4.20
CA ALA A 272 -6.65 4.24 -3.78
C ALA A 272 -6.29 5.54 -3.05
N MET A 273 -7.01 6.61 -3.35
CA MET A 273 -6.88 7.91 -2.70
C MET A 273 -7.97 8.07 -1.64
N LEU A 274 -7.58 8.52 -0.45
CA LEU A 274 -8.47 8.94 0.61
C LEU A 274 -8.52 10.47 0.62
N THR A 275 -9.65 11.05 1.06
CA THR A 275 -9.76 12.52 1.10
C THR A 275 -8.86 13.13 2.17
N GLU A 276 -8.07 14.15 1.81
CA GLU A 276 -7.23 14.91 2.75
C GLU A 276 -8.04 16.02 3.44
N THR A 277 -9.18 15.66 4.06
CA THR A 277 -10.03 16.60 4.82
C THR A 277 -10.30 16.08 6.23
N THR A 278 -11.14 16.78 7.00
CA THR A 278 -11.46 16.45 8.41
C THR A 278 -12.00 15.03 8.64
N THR A 279 -12.35 14.31 7.57
CA THR A 279 -12.76 12.91 7.55
C THR A 279 -11.87 12.08 6.61
N THR A 280 -10.55 11.99 6.89
CA THR A 280 -9.51 11.20 6.16
C THR A 280 -9.78 9.69 6.08
N THR A 281 -11.03 9.31 5.99
CA THR A 281 -11.56 7.97 6.10
C THR A 281 -12.41 7.63 4.89
N GLU A 282 -12.93 8.64 4.20
CA GLU A 282 -13.66 8.45 2.96
C GLU A 282 -12.69 8.18 1.80
N GLN A 283 -12.93 7.08 1.09
CA GLN A 283 -12.27 6.79 -0.17
C GLN A 283 -12.78 7.72 -1.26
N PHE A 284 -11.88 8.48 -1.87
CA PHE A 284 -12.19 9.32 -3.01
C PHE A 284 -12.29 8.49 -4.30
N GLU A 285 -11.27 7.68 -4.57
CA GLU A 285 -11.19 6.86 -5.80
C GLU A 285 -10.22 5.68 -5.60
N ALA A 286 -10.57 4.49 -6.08
CA ALA A 286 -9.73 3.29 -6.11
C ALA A 286 -9.55 2.73 -7.54
N GLY A 287 -9.41 3.64 -8.51
CA GLY A 287 -9.45 3.36 -9.94
C GLY A 287 -10.61 4.09 -10.63
N GLY A 288 -10.49 4.27 -11.94
CA GLY A 288 -11.46 5.01 -12.74
C GLY A 288 -12.12 4.16 -13.82
N ARG A 289 -13.41 4.45 -14.08
CA ARG A 289 -14.14 3.98 -15.26
C ARG A 289 -14.41 5.11 -16.23
N PHE A 290 -14.45 4.77 -17.52
CA PHE A 290 -14.70 5.71 -18.60
C PHE A 290 -15.98 5.36 -19.39
N ALA A 291 -17.04 6.11 -19.12
CA ALA A 291 -18.32 6.00 -19.83
C ALA A 291 -18.31 6.79 -21.14
N LYS A 292 -17.97 6.12 -22.26
CA LYS A 292 -17.75 6.69 -23.61
C LYS A 292 -18.85 7.64 -24.15
N LEU A 293 -20.08 7.55 -23.65
CA LEU A 293 -21.23 8.35 -24.11
C LEU A 293 -21.81 9.30 -23.06
N ALA A 294 -21.16 9.42 -21.89
CA ALA A 294 -21.63 10.30 -20.83
C ALA A 294 -21.06 11.72 -20.98
N ILE A 295 -21.83 12.72 -20.54
CA ILE A 295 -21.40 14.13 -20.47
C ILE A 295 -20.22 14.29 -19.51
N TYR A 296 -20.25 13.53 -18.42
CA TYR A 296 -19.15 13.38 -17.47
C TYR A 296 -18.68 11.91 -17.55
N PRO A 297 -17.66 11.62 -18.38
CA PRO A 297 -17.30 10.25 -18.72
C PRO A 297 -16.50 9.55 -17.64
N THR A 298 -15.76 10.28 -16.81
CA THR A 298 -14.98 9.70 -15.70
C THR A 298 -15.86 9.35 -14.51
N ARG A 299 -15.64 8.17 -13.93
CA ARG A 299 -16.34 7.66 -12.76
C ARG A 299 -15.34 7.06 -11.78
N ALA A 300 -15.27 7.62 -10.58
CA ALA A 300 -14.43 7.09 -9.51
C ALA A 300 -15.03 5.79 -8.96
N ILE A 301 -14.23 4.72 -8.94
CA ILE A 301 -14.61 3.44 -8.36
C ILE A 301 -14.42 3.52 -6.84
N GLY A 302 -15.39 2.99 -6.10
CA GLY A 302 -15.37 2.95 -4.64
C GLY A 302 -15.42 4.31 -3.95
N GLN A 303 -15.88 5.34 -4.65
CA GLN A 303 -16.07 6.67 -4.08
C GLN A 303 -17.11 6.65 -2.95
N GLY A 304 -16.82 7.33 -1.84
CA GLY A 304 -17.76 7.53 -0.73
C GLY A 304 -17.78 6.40 0.31
N LEU A 305 -16.94 5.37 0.15
CA LEU A 305 -16.79 4.32 1.16
C LEU A 305 -16.11 4.89 2.41
N ASP A 306 -16.69 4.69 3.60
CA ASP A 306 -16.06 5.08 4.86
C ASP A 306 -15.17 3.94 5.36
N LEU A 307 -13.86 4.07 5.19
CA LEU A 307 -12.89 3.03 5.51
C LEU A 307 -12.68 2.80 7.01
N LEU A 308 -13.40 3.52 7.88
CA LEU A 308 -13.58 3.11 9.29
C LEU A 308 -14.57 1.97 9.46
N SER A 309 -15.48 1.78 8.51
CA SER A 309 -16.47 0.69 8.52
C SER A 309 -15.82 -0.57 7.95
N TRP A 310 -15.75 -1.63 8.75
CA TRP A 310 -15.26 -2.92 8.25
C TRP A 310 -16.12 -3.50 7.13
N HIS A 311 -17.41 -3.14 7.08
CA HIS A 311 -18.27 -3.47 5.96
C HIS A 311 -17.81 -2.77 4.68
N ASP A 312 -17.46 -1.48 4.74
CA ASP A 312 -17.03 -0.71 3.58
C ASP A 312 -15.63 -1.08 3.13
N VAL A 313 -14.74 -1.44 4.07
CA VAL A 313 -13.45 -2.07 3.74
C VAL A 313 -13.67 -3.37 2.95
N GLN A 314 -14.61 -4.23 3.38
CA GLN A 314 -14.94 -5.44 2.61
C GLN A 314 -15.55 -5.14 1.24
N HIS A 315 -16.34 -4.06 1.10
CA HIS A 315 -16.81 -3.60 -0.21
C HIS A 315 -15.65 -3.15 -1.09
N ALA A 316 -14.72 -2.35 -0.57
CA ALA A 316 -13.52 -1.93 -1.30
C ALA A 316 -12.67 -3.15 -1.74
N GLU A 317 -12.58 -4.19 -0.92
CA GLU A 317 -11.89 -5.44 -1.26
C GLU A 317 -12.61 -6.27 -2.33
N HIS A 318 -13.94 -6.21 -2.36
CA HIS A 318 -14.76 -6.91 -3.34
C HIS A 318 -14.79 -6.19 -4.71
N GLN A 319 -14.71 -4.86 -4.71
CA GLN A 319 -14.84 -3.97 -5.89
C GLN A 319 -13.66 -3.97 -6.87
N ASP A 320 -12.92 -5.07 -6.98
CA ASP A 320 -11.84 -5.22 -7.96
C ASP A 320 -12.40 -5.53 -9.36
N GLU A 321 -13.39 -4.71 -9.77
CA GLU A 321 -14.03 -4.75 -11.07
C GLU A 321 -13.20 -3.99 -12.13
N ASP A 322 -13.55 -4.15 -13.41
CA ASP A 322 -12.89 -3.52 -14.57
C ASP A 322 -12.54 -2.02 -14.35
N ILE A 323 -11.25 -1.76 -14.09
CA ILE A 323 -10.63 -0.43 -13.98
C ILE A 323 -10.15 -0.04 -15.38
N ASP A 324 -10.72 1.03 -15.96
CA ASP A 324 -10.31 1.52 -17.29
C ASP A 324 -9.03 2.38 -17.22
N TYR A 325 -8.78 3.04 -16.09
CA TYR A 325 -7.57 3.84 -15.85
C TYR A 325 -7.27 4.00 -14.36
N GLY A 326 -5.98 4.21 -14.04
CA GLY A 326 -5.53 4.62 -12.71
C GLY A 326 -4.97 6.04 -12.76
N ALA A 327 -5.40 6.89 -11.83
CA ALA A 327 -4.87 8.24 -11.72
C ALA A 327 -3.42 8.24 -11.18
N TRP A 328 -2.65 9.22 -11.60
CA TRP A 328 -1.19 9.22 -11.40
C TRP A 328 -0.70 9.73 -10.05
N TRP A 329 -1.60 10.00 -9.10
CA TRP A 329 -1.22 10.21 -7.70
C TRP A 329 -0.52 8.99 -7.10
N TYR A 330 -0.86 7.79 -7.59
CA TYR A 330 -0.20 6.54 -7.27
C TYR A 330 -0.53 5.49 -8.34
N PHE A 331 0.29 5.37 -9.38
CA PHE A 331 0.05 4.41 -10.46
C PHE A 331 1.33 3.69 -10.87
N ALA A 332 1.40 2.38 -10.63
CA ALA A 332 2.52 1.54 -11.03
C ALA A 332 2.19 0.66 -12.22
N PHE A 333 3.14 0.52 -13.15
CA PHE A 333 2.99 -0.28 -14.35
C PHE A 333 4.36 -0.75 -14.89
N PRO A 334 4.41 -1.81 -15.71
CA PRO A 334 5.66 -2.25 -16.34
C PRO A 334 6.25 -1.15 -17.21
N VAL A 335 7.56 -0.90 -17.10
CA VAL A 335 8.19 0.22 -17.83
C VAL A 335 8.09 0.05 -19.36
N ASP A 336 8.03 -1.21 -19.81
CA ASP A 336 7.92 -1.62 -21.20
C ASP A 336 6.47 -1.94 -21.63
N LEU A 337 5.47 -1.53 -20.84
CA LEU A 337 4.05 -1.74 -21.16
C LEU A 337 3.71 -1.28 -22.59
N THR A 338 4.28 -0.15 -23.00
CA THR A 338 4.20 0.40 -24.36
C THR A 338 5.46 1.18 -24.69
N ARG A 339 5.72 1.39 -25.98
CA ARG A 339 6.75 2.33 -26.48
C ARG A 339 6.24 3.75 -26.61
N GLU A 340 4.93 3.95 -26.51
CA GLU A 340 4.30 5.26 -26.61
C GLU A 340 4.58 6.08 -25.35
N ASN A 341 4.66 7.40 -25.52
CA ASN A 341 4.66 8.34 -24.41
C ASN A 341 3.24 8.78 -24.13
N PRO A 342 2.92 9.23 -22.91
CA PRO A 342 1.68 9.91 -22.67
C PRO A 342 1.43 11.06 -23.65
N ILE A 343 0.16 11.37 -23.88
CA ILE A 343 -0.23 12.50 -24.70
C ILE A 343 0.37 13.80 -24.12
N PRO A 344 0.78 14.76 -24.96
CA PRO A 344 1.39 16.01 -24.52
C PRO A 344 0.33 17.01 -24.03
N ALA A 345 -0.53 16.60 -23.09
CA ALA A 345 -1.45 17.47 -22.38
C ALA A 345 -0.68 18.26 -21.31
N PHE A 346 -1.12 19.48 -21.00
CA PHE A 346 -0.50 20.22 -19.89
C PHE A 346 -1.00 19.67 -18.53
N LEU A 347 -2.31 19.47 -18.40
CA LEU A 347 -2.99 18.96 -17.21
C LEU A 347 -4.24 18.19 -17.64
N ARG A 348 -4.56 17.10 -16.91
CA ARG A 348 -5.78 16.29 -17.00
C ARG A 348 -5.93 15.45 -18.27
N GLY A 349 -6.46 14.25 -18.10
CA GLY A 349 -6.88 13.35 -19.18
C GLY A 349 -5.72 12.55 -19.78
N ASP A 350 -4.49 12.86 -19.40
CA ASP A 350 -3.28 12.09 -19.67
C ASP A 350 -3.32 10.71 -19.01
N ASP A 351 -3.72 10.65 -17.74
CA ASP A 351 -3.97 9.42 -16.98
C ASP A 351 -5.07 8.54 -17.60
N VAL A 352 -6.23 9.16 -17.91
CA VAL A 352 -7.37 8.50 -18.56
C VAL A 352 -6.96 7.95 -19.93
N CYS A 353 -6.28 8.77 -20.75
CA CYS A 353 -5.85 8.36 -22.08
C CYS A 353 -4.83 7.22 -22.00
N TRP A 354 -3.88 7.30 -21.06
CA TRP A 354 -2.90 6.24 -20.84
C TRP A 354 -3.56 4.92 -20.45
N GLY A 355 -4.49 4.97 -19.49
CA GLY A 355 -5.29 3.81 -19.08
C GLY A 355 -5.98 3.15 -20.27
N LEU A 356 -6.83 3.91 -20.96
CA LEU A 356 -7.64 3.40 -22.07
C LEU A 356 -6.83 2.85 -23.25
N MET A 357 -5.62 3.35 -23.49
CA MET A 357 -4.80 2.91 -24.60
C MET A 357 -3.88 1.73 -24.25
N HIS A 358 -3.48 1.60 -22.98
CA HIS A 358 -2.35 0.73 -22.62
C HIS A 358 -2.52 -0.10 -21.35
N ALA A 359 -3.34 0.33 -20.39
CA ALA A 359 -3.30 -0.20 -19.02
C ALA A 359 -4.66 -0.58 -18.40
N GLY A 360 -5.77 -0.28 -19.08
CA GLY A 360 -7.13 -0.72 -18.72
C GLY A 360 -7.59 -1.98 -19.44
#